data_AF-A0A093ZXM8-F1
#
_entry.id   AF-A0A093ZXM8-F1
#
_cell.length_a   1.000
_cell.length_b   1.000
_cell.length_c   1.000
_cell.angle_alpha   90.00
_cell.angle_beta   90.00
_cell.angle_gamma   90.00
#
_symmetry.space_group_name_H-M   'P 1'
#
loop_
_entity.id
_entity.type
_entity.pdbx_description
1 polymer ?
#
loop_
_entity_poly.entity_id
_entity_poly.type
_entity_poly.pdbx_seq_one_letter_code
_entity_poly.pdbx_strand_id
1 'polypeptide(L)'
;MRGGMPPKKIRCTHKECREVAQRIVGDCGFCNGHFCGKHRLLEDHKCTGLEDVSCSPSDPGCGATAAAVAEATSPSNDSPLRGLCDGSREPQWWLCKKESHDRNAAQLNSERTTVIKGI
;
A
#
# COMPACT_ATOMS: atom_id res chain seq x y z
N MET A 1 3.99 -37.77 -18.45
CA MET A 1 4.32 -36.65 -19.37
C MET A 1 3.19 -35.62 -19.32
N ARG A 2 3.38 -34.46 -18.69
CA ARG A 2 2.43 -33.33 -18.80
C ARG A 2 3.08 -32.24 -19.63
N GLY A 3 2.85 -32.26 -20.95
CA GLY A 3 3.21 -31.17 -21.84
C GLY A 3 2.13 -30.09 -21.77
N GLY A 4 2.43 -28.97 -21.12
CA GLY A 4 1.55 -27.80 -21.10
C GLY A 4 1.66 -27.01 -22.41
N MET A 5 0.52 -26.55 -22.92
CA MET A 5 0.42 -25.70 -24.11
C MET A 5 1.26 -24.42 -23.93
N PRO A 6 2.13 -24.05 -24.89
CA PRO A 6 3.02 -22.91 -24.73
C PRO A 6 2.21 -21.61 -24.58
N PRO A 7 2.47 -20.80 -23.53
CA PRO A 7 1.71 -19.58 -23.28
C PRO A 7 1.93 -18.59 -24.44
N LYS A 8 0.83 -18.04 -24.95
CA LYS A 8 0.84 -17.04 -26.02
C LYS A 8 1.58 -15.80 -25.53
N LYS A 9 2.52 -15.30 -26.34
CA LYS A 9 3.33 -14.11 -26.02
C LYS A 9 2.50 -12.87 -26.37
N ILE A 10 2.02 -12.19 -25.33
CA ILE A 10 1.32 -10.90 -25.46
C ILE A 10 2.27 -9.81 -25.97
N ARG A 11 1.74 -8.84 -26.72
CA ARG A 11 2.51 -7.74 -27.32
C ARG A 11 2.19 -6.41 -26.65
N CYS A 12 3.12 -5.46 -26.73
CA CYS A 12 2.91 -4.09 -26.28
C CYS A 12 1.75 -3.45 -27.04
N THR A 13 0.91 -2.71 -26.33
CA THR A 13 -0.28 -2.02 -26.85
C THR A 13 0.04 -0.60 -27.32
N HIS A 14 1.27 -0.11 -27.07
CA HIS A 14 1.69 1.23 -27.48
C HIS A 14 1.80 1.34 -29.02
N LYS A 15 1.30 2.45 -29.59
CA LYS A 15 1.11 2.65 -31.05
C LYS A 15 2.38 2.46 -31.87
N GLU A 16 3.54 2.77 -31.30
CA GLU A 16 4.84 2.71 -31.96
C GLU A 16 5.71 1.55 -31.47
N CYS A 17 5.18 0.67 -30.61
CA CYS A 17 5.94 -0.43 -30.03
C CYS A 17 5.39 -1.80 -30.44
N ARG A 18 6.25 -2.66 -30.99
CA ARG A 18 5.92 -4.06 -31.33
C ARG A 18 6.62 -5.08 -30.42
N GLU A 19 7.17 -4.61 -29.32
CA GLU A 19 7.91 -5.45 -28.38
C GLU A 19 6.97 -6.36 -27.58
N VAL A 20 7.53 -7.40 -26.98
CA VAL A 20 6.74 -8.35 -26.17
C VAL A 20 6.35 -7.68 -24.86
N ALA A 21 5.09 -7.82 -24.45
CA ALA A 21 4.64 -7.29 -23.17
C ALA A 21 5.11 -8.16 -22.01
N GLN A 22 5.38 -7.51 -20.89
CA GLN A 22 5.88 -8.17 -19.69
C GLN A 22 4.72 -8.79 -18.91
N ARG A 23 4.71 -10.12 -18.73
CA ARG A 23 3.56 -10.91 -18.23
C ARG A 23 3.10 -10.67 -16.77
N ILE A 24 3.73 -9.75 -16.03
CA ILE A 24 3.41 -9.52 -14.60
C ILE A 24 3.45 -8.02 -14.27
N VAL A 25 4.45 -7.31 -14.79
CA VAL A 25 4.69 -5.88 -14.50
C VAL A 25 4.43 -5.01 -15.73
N GLY A 26 3.84 -5.56 -16.79
CA GLY A 26 3.55 -4.86 -18.03
C GLY A 26 2.13 -4.33 -18.13
N ASP A 27 1.24 -4.71 -17.22
CA ASP A 27 -0.19 -4.40 -17.32
C ASP A 27 -0.50 -3.08 -16.61
N CYS A 28 -1.13 -2.14 -17.33
CA CYS A 28 -1.57 -0.86 -16.75
C CYS A 28 -3.01 -0.97 -16.27
N GLY A 29 -3.26 -0.83 -14.97
CA GLY A 29 -4.61 -0.91 -14.40
C GLY A 29 -5.53 0.28 -14.71
N PHE A 30 -5.00 1.36 -15.28
CA PHE A 30 -5.79 2.54 -15.65
C PHE A 30 -6.42 2.40 -17.04
N CYS A 31 -5.65 1.92 -18.03
CA CYS A 31 -6.12 1.72 -19.39
C CYS A 31 -6.30 0.25 -19.79
N ASN A 32 -6.04 -0.69 -18.86
CA ASN A 32 -6.05 -2.14 -19.07
C ASN A 32 -5.18 -2.63 -20.25
N GLY A 33 -4.13 -1.87 -20.58
CA GLY A 33 -3.20 -2.17 -21.66
C GLY A 33 -2.00 -2.99 -21.20
N HIS A 34 -1.43 -3.80 -22.10
CA HIS A 34 -0.21 -4.58 -21.87
C HIS A 34 1.00 -3.89 -22.51
N PHE A 35 2.08 -3.71 -21.76
CA PHE A 35 3.25 -2.92 -22.17
C PHE A 35 4.57 -3.66 -21.93
N CYS A 36 5.59 -3.30 -22.71
CA CYS A 36 6.95 -3.82 -22.54
C CYS A 36 7.71 -3.04 -21.46
N GLY A 37 8.93 -3.48 -21.11
CA GLY A 37 9.77 -2.80 -20.11
C GLY A 37 10.04 -1.32 -20.39
N LYS A 38 9.96 -0.88 -21.66
CA LYS A 38 10.16 0.51 -22.10
C LYS A 38 8.88 1.36 -22.09
N HIS A 39 7.69 0.75 -22.03
CA HIS A 39 6.42 1.47 -22.09
C HIS A 39 5.51 1.19 -20.88
N ARG A 40 6.05 0.62 -19.80
CA ARG A 40 5.26 0.24 -18.62
C ARG A 40 4.86 1.45 -17.76
N LEU A 41 5.56 2.58 -17.86
CA LEU A 41 5.19 3.80 -17.15
C LEU A 41 4.02 4.48 -17.88
N LEU A 42 3.15 5.12 -17.11
CA LEU A 42 1.99 5.86 -17.60
C LEU A 42 2.37 6.97 -18.59
N GLU A 43 3.54 7.58 -18.39
CA GLU A 43 4.12 8.61 -19.26
C GLU A 43 4.52 8.03 -20.62
N ASP A 44 5.19 6.88 -20.61
CA ASP A 44 5.76 6.26 -21.81
C ASP A 44 4.69 5.78 -22.79
N HIS A 45 3.58 5.21 -22.28
CA HIS A 45 2.48 4.75 -23.14
C HIS A 45 1.33 5.74 -23.30
N LYS A 46 1.47 6.97 -22.78
CA LYS A 46 0.46 8.04 -22.85
C LYS A 46 -0.89 7.54 -22.34
N CYS A 47 -0.93 7.20 -21.06
CA CYS A 47 -2.09 6.57 -20.44
C CYS A 47 -3.34 7.47 -20.53
N THR A 48 -4.38 6.99 -21.21
CA THR A 48 -5.68 7.65 -21.36
C THR A 48 -6.56 7.58 -20.10
N GLY A 49 -6.09 6.90 -19.04
CA GLY A 49 -6.81 6.79 -17.76
C GLY A 49 -6.34 7.81 -16.72
N LEU A 50 -5.46 8.74 -17.08
CA LEU A 50 -4.86 9.70 -16.16
C LEU A 50 -5.48 11.10 -16.25
N GLU A 51 -6.55 11.26 -17.03
CA GLU A 51 -7.13 12.57 -17.35
C GLU A 51 -8.00 13.16 -16.21
N ASP A 52 -8.29 12.41 -15.14
CA ASP A 52 -9.31 12.79 -14.15
C ASP A 52 -8.84 12.77 -12.68
N VAL A 53 -7.60 13.20 -12.38
CA VAL A 53 -7.19 13.53 -10.99
C VAL A 53 -6.56 14.92 -10.91
N SER A 54 -7.09 15.87 -11.67
CA SER A 54 -6.99 17.30 -11.35
C SER A 54 -8.22 17.81 -10.57
N CYS A 55 -9.20 16.95 -10.26
CA CYS A 55 -10.26 17.27 -9.32
C CYS A 55 -9.69 17.33 -7.91
N SER A 56 -9.38 18.55 -7.50
CA SER A 56 -9.21 18.89 -6.10
C SER A 56 -10.49 18.50 -5.33
N PRO A 57 -10.41 18.05 -4.07
CA PRO A 57 -11.59 17.72 -3.25
C PRO A 57 -12.55 18.90 -3.01
N SER A 58 -12.24 20.08 -3.56
CA SER A 58 -13.09 21.27 -3.63
C SER A 58 -14.06 21.31 -4.81
N ASP A 59 -13.96 20.40 -5.79
CA ASP A 59 -14.82 20.38 -6.97
C ASP A 59 -15.98 19.37 -6.81
N PRO A 60 -17.23 19.82 -6.58
CA PRO A 60 -18.40 18.95 -6.38
C PRO A 60 -18.87 18.21 -7.64
N GLY A 61 -18.01 18.07 -8.66
CA GLY A 61 -18.34 17.54 -9.98
C GLY A 61 -17.74 16.17 -10.34
N CYS A 62 -16.90 15.56 -9.49
CA CYS A 62 -16.37 14.22 -9.76
C CYS A 62 -17.31 13.12 -9.22
N GLY A 63 -18.48 13.00 -9.84
CA GLY A 63 -19.19 11.73 -10.03
C GLY A 63 -19.55 10.87 -8.80
N ALA A 64 -20.27 11.43 -7.83
CA ALA A 64 -21.25 10.63 -7.09
C ALA A 64 -22.65 10.95 -7.65
N THR A 65 -23.15 10.12 -8.56
CA THR A 65 -24.55 10.24 -8.99
C THR A 65 -25.46 9.94 -7.81
N ALA A 66 -26.36 10.89 -7.56
CA ALA A 66 -27.28 10.95 -6.44
C ALA A 66 -28.21 9.73 -6.32
N ALA A 67 -28.44 9.26 -5.08
CA ALA A 67 -29.77 8.85 -4.63
C ALA A 67 -29.86 8.88 -3.10
N ALA A 68 -30.98 9.45 -2.64
CA ALA A 68 -31.50 9.47 -1.27
C ALA A 68 -30.92 10.50 -0.29
N VAL A 69 -31.41 11.73 -0.46
CA VAL A 69 -31.85 12.58 0.64
C VAL A 69 -32.75 11.80 1.61
N ALA A 70 -32.40 11.79 2.89
CA ALA A 70 -33.35 11.61 4.00
C ALA A 70 -32.77 12.29 5.24
N GLU A 71 -33.05 13.58 5.34
CA GLU A 71 -33.02 14.36 6.57
C GLU A 71 -34.16 13.87 7.46
N ALA A 72 -33.88 13.36 8.66
CA ALA A 72 -34.81 13.45 9.79
C ALA A 72 -34.16 12.98 11.10
N THR A 73 -34.23 13.88 12.09
CA THR A 73 -34.37 13.63 13.52
C THR A 73 -33.19 13.04 14.29
N SER A 74 -32.56 13.93 15.07
CA SER A 74 -32.25 13.65 16.47
C SER A 74 -33.49 13.12 17.19
N PRO A 75 -33.36 12.02 17.94
CA PRO A 75 -33.89 11.99 19.29
C PRO A 75 -32.75 11.71 20.28
N SER A 76 -32.64 12.64 21.21
CA SER A 76 -31.93 12.50 22.47
C SER A 76 -32.40 11.24 23.21
N ASN A 77 -31.57 10.21 23.24
CA ASN A 77 -31.72 9.09 24.18
C ASN A 77 -30.42 8.96 24.96
N ASP A 78 -30.43 9.53 26.15
CA ASP A 78 -29.45 9.28 27.20
C ASP A 78 -29.47 7.79 27.57
N SER A 79 -28.38 7.09 27.31
CA SER A 79 -28.08 5.80 27.95
C SER A 79 -26.58 5.53 27.91
N PRO A 80 -25.92 5.39 29.08
CA PRO A 80 -24.47 5.32 29.15
C PRO A 80 -24.02 3.87 28.98
N LEU A 81 -23.95 3.39 27.73
CA LEU A 81 -23.03 2.29 27.42
C LEU A 81 -21.69 2.89 27.01
N ARG A 82 -20.96 3.32 28.05
CA ARG A 82 -19.51 3.51 28.02
C ARG A 82 -18.86 2.15 27.74
N GLY A 83 -18.85 1.74 26.48
CA GLY A 83 -17.98 0.70 25.96
C GLY A 83 -16.76 1.38 25.35
N LEU A 84 -15.91 1.91 26.22
CA LEU A 84 -14.62 2.49 25.88
C LEU A 84 -13.87 1.46 25.01
N CYS A 85 -13.67 1.77 23.73
CA CYS A 85 -12.59 1.16 22.96
C CYS A 85 -11.31 1.68 23.60
N ASP A 86 -10.89 0.99 24.65
CA ASP A 86 -9.70 1.29 25.40
C ASP A 86 -8.52 1.21 24.42
N GLY A 87 -8.01 2.37 24.03
CA GLY A 87 -6.84 2.57 23.18
C GLY A 87 -5.53 2.13 23.85
N SER A 88 -5.59 1.16 24.78
CA SER A 88 -4.46 0.68 25.57
C SER A 88 -3.75 -0.52 24.97
N ARG A 89 -4.07 -0.93 23.74
CA ARG A 89 -3.18 -1.85 22.99
C ARG A 89 -2.19 -1.05 22.16
N GLU A 90 -1.26 -0.43 22.87
CA GLU A 90 -0.01 0.04 22.29
C GLU A 90 0.65 -1.10 21.51
N PRO A 91 1.16 -0.83 20.30
CA PRO A 91 1.72 -1.88 19.46
C PRO A 91 3.04 -2.37 20.10
N GLN A 92 3.03 -3.60 20.63
CA GLN A 92 4.10 -4.19 21.45
C GLN A 92 5.51 -4.23 20.80
N TRP A 93 5.66 -3.90 19.53
CA TRP A 93 6.96 -3.95 18.84
C TRP A 93 7.98 -2.93 19.37
N TRP A 94 7.52 -1.77 19.88
CA TRP A 94 8.43 -0.75 20.44
C TRP A 94 9.04 -1.19 21.78
N LEU A 95 8.25 -1.85 22.62
CA LEU A 95 8.70 -2.44 23.89
C LEU A 95 9.71 -3.56 23.64
N CYS A 96 9.46 -4.46 22.68
CA CYS A 96 10.40 -5.53 22.34
C CYS A 96 11.75 -4.99 21.83
N LYS A 97 11.72 -3.94 20.99
CA LYS A 97 12.94 -3.31 20.47
C LYS A 97 13.75 -2.61 21.57
N LYS A 98 13.07 -1.95 22.50
CA LYS A 98 13.70 -1.31 23.67
C LYS A 98 14.28 -2.34 24.64
N GLU A 99 13.52 -3.38 24.96
CA GLU A 99 13.98 -4.48 25.84
C GLU A 99 15.20 -5.20 25.25
N SER A 100 15.22 -5.42 23.93
CA SER A 100 16.39 -5.99 23.25
C SER A 100 17.62 -5.08 23.33
N HIS A 101 17.43 -3.76 23.21
CA HIS A 101 18.52 -2.79 23.32
C HIS A 101 19.08 -2.74 24.74
N ASP A 102 18.22 -2.81 25.76
CA ASP A 102 18.62 -2.82 27.16
C ASP A 102 19.35 -4.13 27.53
N ARG A 103 18.89 -5.28 27.01
CA ARG A 103 19.59 -6.56 27.15
C ARG A 103 20.97 -6.56 26.48
N ASN A 104 21.08 -5.97 25.29
CA ASN A 104 22.36 -5.83 24.60
C ASN A 104 23.33 -4.90 25.37
N ALA A 105 22.82 -3.78 25.90
CA ALA A 105 23.62 -2.86 26.71
C ALA A 105 24.12 -3.51 28.02
N ALA A 106 23.30 -4.37 28.65
CA ALA A 106 23.69 -5.15 29.82
C ALA A 106 24.73 -6.22 29.50
N GLN A 107 24.64 -6.89 28.35
CA GLN A 107 25.70 -7.82 27.91
C GLN A 107 27.03 -7.08 27.70
N LEU A 108 27.02 -5.97 26.96
CA LEU A 108 28.20 -5.14 26.74
C LEU A 108 28.82 -4.60 28.03
N ASN A 109 28.01 -4.22 29.03
CA ASN A 109 28.54 -3.75 30.31
C ASN A 109 29.16 -4.88 31.14
N SER A 110 28.61 -6.10 31.06
CA SER A 110 29.12 -7.26 31.77
C SER A 110 30.44 -7.73 31.15
N GLU A 111 30.53 -7.75 29.82
CA GLU A 111 31.74 -8.05 29.05
C GLU A 111 32.82 -6.97 29.22
N ARG A 112 32.41 -5.70 29.41
CA ARG A 112 33.32 -4.59 29.75
C ARG A 112 34.00 -4.81 31.10
N THR A 113 33.31 -5.43 32.07
CA THR A 113 33.84 -5.62 33.43
C THR A 113 34.75 -6.86 33.58
N THR A 114 34.87 -7.72 32.56
CA THR A 114 35.65 -8.97 32.66
C THR A 114 37.11 -8.86 32.19
N VAL A 115 37.59 -7.71 31.70
CA VAL A 115 38.91 -7.62 31.04
C VAL A 115 40.00 -6.92 31.87
N ILE A 116 39.74 -6.47 33.11
CA ILE A 116 40.80 -5.89 33.97
C ILE A 116 40.80 -6.56 35.35
N LYS A 117 41.30 -7.79 35.40
CA LYS A 117 41.83 -8.40 36.62
C LYS A 117 43.12 -9.14 36.27
N GLY A 118 44.24 -8.42 36.25
CA GLY A 118 45.57 -9.04 36.24
C GLY A 118 46.62 -8.35 35.37
N ILE A 119 47.15 -7.21 35.84
CA ILE A 119 48.60 -6.97 35.96
C ILE A 119 48.87 -6.44 37.37
#